data_AF-A0A1B6CUG4-F1
#
_entry.id   AF-A0A1B6CUG4-F1
#
_cell.length_a   1.000
_cell.length_b   1.000
_cell.length_c   1.000
_cell.angle_alpha   90.00
_cell.angle_beta   90.00
_cell.angle_gamma   90.00
#
_symmetry.space_group_name_H-M   'P 1'
#
loop_
_entity.id
_entity.type
_entity.pdbx_description
1 polymer ?
#
loop_
_entity_poly.entity_id
_entity_poly.type
_entity_poly.pdbx_seq_one_letter_code
_entity_poly.pdbx_strand_id
1 'polypeptide(L)'
;TLPNLDTLILTGNLIQELADLDPLTSLPHLTYLSLLHCPVTGKPHYRQYIAFKFPKLRLLDFRKIKLKEREEAMSLFKSKKGRELQREIAKKAKTFIPGAGLPEARKTSGPSAEELWKIRDAISNASSLDEVERLNRLLQAGQIPNKGKINVILL
;
A
#
# COMPACT_ATOMS: atom_id res chain seq x y z
N THR A 1 -8.83 -5.61 -28.55
CA THR A 1 -9.74 -6.25 -27.58
C THR A 1 -9.63 -7.76 -27.73
N LEU A 2 -9.80 -8.52 -26.66
CA LEU A 2 -9.80 -9.99 -26.71
C LEU A 2 -11.26 -10.46 -26.58
N PRO A 3 -11.98 -10.64 -27.71
CA PRO A 3 -13.44 -10.83 -27.67
C PRO A 3 -13.84 -12.14 -26.99
N ASN A 4 -13.08 -13.21 -27.15
CA ASN A 4 -13.44 -14.54 -26.65
C ASN A 4 -12.73 -14.93 -25.34
N LEU A 5 -12.16 -13.97 -24.61
CA LEU A 5 -11.44 -14.28 -23.37
C LEU A 5 -12.42 -14.48 -22.22
N ASP A 6 -12.61 -15.73 -21.81
CA ASP A 6 -13.48 -16.11 -20.69
C ASP A 6 -12.76 -16.20 -19.34
N THR A 7 -11.50 -16.62 -19.36
CA THR A 7 -10.70 -16.90 -18.15
C THR A 7 -9.38 -16.14 -18.18
N LEU A 8 -9.05 -15.48 -17.08
CA LEU A 8 -7.81 -14.75 -16.89
C LEU A 8 -7.20 -15.09 -15.52
N ILE A 9 -6.02 -15.70 -15.53
CA ILE A 9 -5.27 -16.06 -14.33
C ILE A 9 -4.04 -15.15 -14.26
N LEU A 10 -3.99 -14.30 -13.23
CA LEU A 10 -2.93 -13.33 -12.98
C LEU A 10 -2.25 -13.61 -11.63
N THR A 11 -2.29 -14.85 -11.17
CA THR A 11 -1.68 -15.26 -9.90
C THR A 11 -0.20 -14.87 -9.83
N GLY A 12 0.24 -14.27 -8.72
CA GLY A 12 1.64 -13.92 -8.47
C GLY A 12 2.16 -12.71 -9.24
N ASN A 13 1.28 -11.84 -9.75
CA ASN A 13 1.67 -10.61 -10.44
C ASN A 13 1.67 -9.38 -9.51
N LEU A 14 2.33 -8.30 -9.93
CA LEU A 14 2.48 -7.07 -9.15
C LEU A 14 1.34 -6.07 -9.37
N ILE A 15 0.09 -6.53 -9.32
CA ILE A 15 -1.09 -5.66 -9.41
C ILE A 15 -1.35 -5.08 -8.02
N GLN A 16 -1.25 -3.75 -7.90
CA GLN A 16 -1.22 -3.07 -6.60
C GLN A 16 -2.53 -2.40 -6.27
N GLU A 17 -3.08 -1.59 -7.18
CA GLU A 17 -4.27 -0.79 -6.92
C GLU A 17 -5.52 -1.38 -7.58
N LEU A 18 -6.68 -1.14 -6.95
CA LEU A 18 -7.96 -1.64 -7.46
C LEU A 18 -8.30 -1.09 -8.86
N ALA A 19 -7.96 0.17 -9.11
CA ALA A 19 -8.20 0.82 -10.40
C ALA A 19 -7.29 0.29 -11.53
N ASP A 20 -6.19 -0.42 -11.22
CA ASP A 20 -5.35 -1.07 -12.24
C ASP A 20 -6.13 -2.18 -12.99
N LEU A 21 -7.23 -2.65 -12.40
CA LEU A 21 -8.11 -3.67 -12.97
C LEU A 21 -9.18 -3.09 -13.89
N ASP A 22 -9.41 -1.76 -13.87
CA ASP A 22 -10.45 -1.12 -14.68
C ASP A 22 -10.34 -1.39 -16.20
N PRO A 23 -9.14 -1.45 -16.82
CA PRO A 23 -9.01 -1.81 -18.23
C PRO A 23 -9.60 -3.20 -18.58
N LEU A 24 -9.61 -4.13 -17.63
CA LEU A 24 -10.16 -5.48 -17.84
C LEU A 24 -11.68 -5.47 -17.96
N THR A 25 -12.37 -4.41 -17.53
CA THR A 25 -13.84 -4.29 -17.69
C THR A 25 -14.28 -4.20 -19.15
N SER A 26 -13.34 -3.88 -20.05
CA SER A 26 -13.56 -3.88 -21.50
C SER A 26 -13.69 -5.29 -22.09
N LEU A 27 -13.38 -6.35 -21.34
CA LEU A 27 -13.46 -7.74 -21.78
C LEU A 27 -14.90 -8.25 -21.66
N PRO A 28 -15.62 -8.43 -22.79
CA PRO A 28 -17.07 -8.63 -22.76
C PRO A 28 -17.51 -10.00 -22.23
N HIS A 29 -16.62 -10.99 -22.29
CA HIS A 29 -16.89 -12.39 -21.96
C HIS A 29 -16.13 -12.90 -20.72
N LEU A 30 -15.37 -12.05 -20.03
CA LEU A 30 -14.61 -12.47 -18.86
C LEU A 30 -15.54 -12.95 -17.73
N THR A 31 -15.44 -14.24 -17.41
CA THR A 31 -16.26 -14.92 -16.40
C THR A 31 -15.44 -15.49 -15.25
N TYR A 32 -14.13 -15.69 -15.43
CA TYR A 32 -13.20 -16.19 -14.41
C TYR A 32 -11.98 -15.29 -14.29
N LEU A 33 -11.70 -14.82 -13.08
CA LEU A 33 -10.53 -14.00 -12.77
C LEU A 33 -9.85 -14.54 -11.52
N SER A 34 -8.53 -14.71 -11.58
CA SER A 34 -7.72 -14.96 -10.38
C SER A 34 -6.59 -13.94 -10.28
N LEU A 35 -6.47 -13.36 -9.09
CA LEU A 35 -5.47 -12.38 -8.69
C LEU A 35 -4.75 -12.87 -7.41
N LEU A 36 -4.76 -14.17 -7.14
CA LEU A 36 -4.12 -14.74 -5.95
C LEU A 36 -2.65 -14.32 -5.90
N HIS A 37 -2.15 -14.03 -4.70
CA HIS A 37 -0.78 -13.57 -4.49
C HIS A 37 -0.43 -12.25 -5.21
N CYS A 38 -1.43 -11.43 -5.57
CA CYS A 38 -1.22 -10.05 -5.99
C CYS A 38 -1.46 -9.08 -4.80
N PRO A 39 -0.67 -8.00 -4.63
CA PRO A 39 -0.88 -7.03 -3.55
C PRO A 39 -2.31 -6.46 -3.46
N VAL A 40 -2.99 -6.32 -4.60
CA VAL A 40 -4.37 -5.83 -4.68
C VAL A 40 -5.37 -6.65 -3.87
N THR A 41 -5.11 -7.94 -3.61
CA THR A 41 -6.04 -8.80 -2.85
C THR A 41 -6.16 -8.38 -1.38
N GLY A 42 -5.17 -7.67 -0.85
CA GLY A 42 -5.19 -7.12 0.51
C GLY A 42 -5.90 -5.77 0.64
N LYS A 43 -6.36 -5.16 -0.46
CA LYS A 43 -6.98 -3.83 -0.42
C LYS A 43 -8.38 -3.87 0.18
N PRO A 44 -8.78 -2.82 0.92
CA PRO A 44 -10.14 -2.72 1.45
C PRO A 44 -11.15 -2.72 0.30
N HIS A 45 -12.28 -3.39 0.51
CA HIS A 45 -13.35 -3.54 -0.47
C HIS A 45 -12.95 -4.25 -1.77
N TYR A 46 -11.83 -4.97 -1.83
CA TYR A 46 -11.36 -5.68 -3.02
C TYR A 46 -12.46 -6.50 -3.69
N ARG A 47 -13.09 -7.40 -2.93
CA ARG A 47 -14.11 -8.31 -3.49
C ARG A 47 -15.37 -7.58 -3.93
N GLN A 48 -15.85 -6.61 -3.16
CA GLN A 48 -17.02 -5.80 -3.53
C GLN A 48 -16.72 -4.96 -4.77
N TYR A 49 -15.52 -4.39 -4.87
CA TYR A 49 -15.11 -3.57 -6.01
C TYR A 49 -15.11 -4.39 -7.30
N ILE A 50 -14.54 -5.60 -7.26
CA ILE A 50 -14.56 -6.53 -8.40
C ILE A 50 -16.00 -6.93 -8.74
N ALA A 51 -16.82 -7.31 -7.75
CA ALA A 51 -18.20 -7.69 -8.00
C ALA A 51 -19.05 -6.55 -8.62
N PHE A 52 -18.73 -5.29 -8.27
CA PHE A 52 -19.36 -4.10 -8.82
C PHE A 52 -18.88 -3.77 -10.25
N LYS A 53 -17.56 -3.79 -10.48
CA LYS A 53 -16.96 -3.45 -11.78
C LYS A 53 -17.16 -4.53 -12.84
N PHE A 54 -17.23 -5.80 -12.44
CA PHE A 54 -17.34 -6.95 -13.33
C PHE A 54 -18.67 -7.69 -13.10
N PRO A 55 -19.81 -7.16 -13.59
CA PRO A 55 -21.13 -7.76 -13.35
C PRO A 55 -21.28 -9.17 -13.95
N LYS A 56 -20.52 -9.50 -15.01
CA LYS A 56 -20.54 -10.82 -15.66
C LYS A 56 -19.62 -11.86 -15.00
N LEU A 57 -18.69 -11.44 -14.13
CA LEU A 57 -17.70 -12.32 -13.53
C LEU A 57 -18.36 -13.31 -12.58
N ARG A 58 -18.19 -14.61 -12.81
CA ARG A 58 -18.81 -15.68 -12.01
C ARG A 58 -17.91 -16.15 -10.87
N LEU A 59 -16.60 -16.22 -11.14
CA LEU A 59 -15.60 -16.73 -10.21
C LEU A 59 -14.48 -15.70 -10.02
N LEU A 60 -14.21 -15.37 -8.76
CA LEU A 60 -13.05 -14.57 -8.36
C LEU A 60 -12.22 -15.39 -7.38
N ASP A 61 -10.94 -15.59 -7.71
CA ASP A 61 -9.99 -16.34 -6.87
C ASP A 61 -10.51 -17.73 -6.50
N PHE A 62 -11.00 -18.45 -7.51
CA PHE A 62 -11.63 -19.77 -7.38
C PHE A 62 -12.88 -19.82 -6.48
N ARG A 63 -13.43 -18.66 -6.09
CA ARG A 63 -14.64 -18.55 -5.27
C ARG A 63 -15.78 -17.89 -6.04
N LYS A 64 -16.95 -18.55 -6.04
CA LYS A 64 -18.18 -18.02 -6.66
C LYS A 64 -18.55 -16.66 -6.06
N ILE A 65 -18.85 -15.70 -6.90
CA ILE A 65 -19.47 -14.44 -6.49
C ILE A 65 -20.97 -14.70 -6.31
N LYS A 66 -21.46 -14.60 -5.08
CA LYS A 66 -22.87 -14.83 -4.75
C LYS A 66 -23.71 -13.58 -5.05
N LEU A 67 -25.01 -13.76 -5.25
CA LEU A 67 -25.95 -12.65 -5.50
C LEU A 67 -25.92 -11.60 -4.37
N LYS A 68 -25.94 -12.05 -3.11
CA LYS A 68 -25.84 -11.17 -1.93
C LYS A 68 -24.62 -10.25 -1.98
N GLU A 69 -23.45 -10.77 -2.37
CA GLU A 69 -22.23 -9.98 -2.48
C GLU A 69 -22.34 -8.91 -3.58
N ARG A 70 -23.06 -9.22 -4.68
CA ARG A 70 -23.33 -8.24 -5.74
C ARG A 70 -24.26 -7.13 -5.26
N GLU A 71 -25.31 -7.48 -4.53
CA GLU A 71 -26.27 -6.51 -3.99
C GLU A 71 -25.59 -5.57 -2.98
N GLU A 72 -24.78 -6.13 -2.08
CA GLU A 72 -23.96 -5.36 -1.13
C GLU A 72 -22.99 -4.42 -1.86
N ALA A 73 -22.29 -4.92 -2.89
CA ALA A 73 -21.39 -4.13 -3.70
C ALA A 73 -22.12 -3.00 -4.45
N MET A 74 -23.27 -3.29 -5.06
CA MET A 74 -24.08 -2.28 -5.75
C MET A 74 -24.58 -1.21 -4.78
N SER A 75 -25.09 -1.61 -3.62
CA SER A 75 -25.56 -0.68 -2.59
C SER A 75 -24.41 0.23 -2.11
N LEU A 76 -23.26 -0.36 -1.80
CA LEU A 76 -22.07 0.38 -1.37
C LEU A 76 -21.63 1.39 -2.42
N PHE A 77 -21.35 0.95 -3.65
CA PHE A 77 -20.70 1.79 -4.67
C PHE A 77 -21.65 2.76 -5.39
N LYS A 78 -22.97 2.52 -5.38
CA LYS A 78 -23.97 3.49 -5.88
C LYS A 78 -24.32 4.58 -4.86
N SER A 79 -24.02 4.39 -3.58
CA SER A 79 -24.24 5.40 -2.54
C SER A 79 -23.35 6.64 -2.74
N LYS A 80 -23.68 7.76 -2.08
CA LYS A 80 -22.85 8.98 -2.08
C LYS A 80 -21.42 8.69 -1.59
N LYS A 81 -21.30 7.96 -0.47
CA LYS A 81 -20.03 7.50 0.09
C LYS A 81 -19.28 6.57 -0.87
N GLY A 82 -19.99 5.70 -1.57
CA GLY A 82 -19.42 4.82 -2.60
C GLY A 82 -18.80 5.56 -3.77
N ARG A 83 -19.40 6.68 -4.20
CA ARG A 83 -18.83 7.53 -5.25
C ARG A 83 -17.55 8.22 -4.79
N GLU A 84 -17.47 8.66 -3.53
CA GLU A 84 -16.25 9.21 -2.94
C GLU A 84 -15.14 8.15 -2.87
N LEU A 85 -15.47 6.95 -2.39
CA LEU A 85 -14.55 5.81 -2.36
C LEU A 85 -14.00 5.47 -3.77
N GLN A 86 -14.85 5.48 -4.81
CA GLN A 86 -14.40 5.27 -6.19
C GLN A 86 -13.40 6.33 -6.65
N ARG A 87 -13.60 7.61 -6.29
CA ARG A 87 -12.65 8.68 -6.61
C ARG A 87 -11.32 8.47 -5.89
N GLU A 88 -11.33 8.06 -4.63
CA GLU A 88 -10.11 7.76 -3.87
C GLU A 88 -9.34 6.59 -4.48
N ILE A 89 -10.04 5.51 -4.84
CA ILE A 89 -9.46 4.37 -5.54
C ILE A 89 -8.81 4.81 -6.86
N ALA A 90 -9.52 5.61 -7.67
CA ALA A 90 -9.00 6.11 -8.94
C ALA A 90 -7.81 7.07 -8.78
N LYS A 91 -7.72 7.82 -7.66
CA LYS A 91 -6.56 8.68 -7.37
C LYS A 91 -5.31 7.86 -7.04
N LYS A 92 -5.45 6.74 -6.33
CA LYS A 92 -4.31 5.90 -5.92
C LYS A 92 -3.57 5.24 -7.09
N ALA A 93 -4.26 4.89 -8.17
CA ALA A 93 -3.65 4.31 -9.37
C ALA A 93 -2.88 5.32 -10.26
N LYS A 94 -3.06 6.63 -10.04
CA LYS A 94 -2.40 7.68 -10.85
C LYS A 94 -1.03 8.09 -10.32
N THR A 95 -0.39 7.26 -9.52
CA THR A 95 0.94 7.52 -8.95
C THR A 95 2.09 7.10 -9.87
N PHE A 96 1.81 6.37 -10.96
CA PHE A 96 2.82 6.06 -11.97
C PHE A 96 3.02 7.24 -12.93
N ILE A 97 4.02 8.06 -12.64
CA ILE A 97 4.55 9.06 -13.56
C ILE A 97 5.84 8.44 -14.13
N PRO A 98 5.90 8.08 -15.42
CA PRO A 98 7.15 7.59 -16.03
C PRO A 98 8.26 8.64 -15.84
N GLY A 99 9.32 8.29 -15.10
CA GLY A 99 10.40 9.21 -14.73
C GLY A 99 10.26 9.91 -13.38
N ALA A 100 9.13 9.75 -12.67
CA ALA A 100 9.14 10.06 -11.24
C ALA A 100 9.92 8.96 -10.52
N GLY A 101 10.88 9.38 -9.68
CA GLY A 101 11.58 8.46 -8.80
C GLY A 101 10.59 7.60 -8.02
N LEU A 102 11.04 6.41 -7.61
CA LEU A 102 10.31 5.54 -6.68
C LEU A 102 9.68 6.41 -5.59
N PRO A 103 8.41 6.16 -5.19
CA PRO A 103 7.82 6.87 -4.06
C PRO A 103 8.82 6.75 -2.93
N GLU A 104 9.37 7.89 -2.50
CA GLU A 104 10.40 7.89 -1.47
C GLU A 104 9.87 7.02 -0.36
N ALA A 105 10.56 5.89 -0.12
CA ALA A 105 10.34 5.09 1.07
C ALA A 105 10.22 6.11 2.18
N ARG A 106 9.05 6.14 2.86
CA ARG A 106 8.71 7.13 3.90
C ARG A 106 10.01 7.54 4.51
N LYS A 107 10.47 8.77 4.24
CA LYS A 107 11.67 9.30 4.87
C LYS A 107 11.34 9.15 6.36
N THR A 108 11.81 8.07 6.98
CA THR A 108 12.14 8.09 8.39
C THR A 108 13.11 9.23 8.40
N SER A 109 12.62 10.41 8.79
CA SER A 109 13.38 11.64 8.80
C SER A 109 14.67 11.28 9.53
N GLY A 110 15.75 11.09 8.77
CA GLY A 110 17.03 10.81 9.38
C GLY A 110 17.34 11.98 10.29
N PRO A 111 18.17 11.77 11.33
CA PRO A 111 18.60 12.87 12.18
C PRO A 111 19.08 14.03 11.30
N SER A 112 18.58 15.21 11.58
CA SER A 112 18.93 16.46 10.90
C SER A 112 20.45 16.66 10.91
N ALA A 113 20.95 17.54 10.03
CA ALA A 113 22.39 17.82 9.95
C ALA A 113 22.97 18.26 11.31
N GLU A 114 22.19 18.98 12.12
CA GLU A 114 22.57 19.39 13.48
C GLU A 114 22.65 18.20 14.45
N GLU A 115 21.72 17.26 14.33
CA GLU A 115 21.69 16.05 15.15
C GLU A 115 22.84 15.11 14.79
N LEU A 116 23.16 14.96 13.51
CA LEU A 116 24.34 14.21 13.05
C LEU A 116 25.64 14.81 13.59
N TRP A 117 25.74 16.14 13.65
CA TRP A 117 26.90 16.81 14.22
C TRP A 117 27.03 16.56 15.73
N LYS A 118 25.92 16.64 16.48
CA LYS A 118 25.90 16.31 17.93
C LYS A 118 26.27 14.85 18.20
N ILE A 119 25.80 13.93 17.37
CA ILE A 119 26.14 12.51 17.46
C ILE A 119 27.64 12.31 17.24
N ARG A 120 28.20 12.95 16.20
CA ARG A 120 29.63 12.88 15.89
C ARG A 120 30.49 13.48 17.01
N ASP A 121 30.08 14.61 17.56
CA ASP A 121 30.76 15.27 18.68
C ASP A 121 30.71 14.42 19.97
N ALA A 122 29.56 13.82 20.28
CA ALA A 122 29.42 12.94 21.45
C ALA A 122 30.29 11.67 21.34
N ILE A 123 30.36 11.05 20.16
CA ILE A 123 31.23 9.89 19.92
C ILE A 123 32.71 10.30 20.00
N SER A 124 33.07 11.46 19.46
CA SER A 124 34.47 11.94 19.47
C SER A 124 34.96 12.34 20.87
N ASN A 125 34.06 12.80 21.74
CA ASN A 125 34.37 13.23 23.09
C ASN A 125 34.13 12.14 24.15
N ALA A 126 33.72 10.93 23.75
CA ALA A 126 33.51 9.82 24.67
C ALA A 126 34.84 9.39 25.31
N SER A 127 34.88 9.33 26.64
CA SER A 127 36.10 9.04 27.41
C SER A 127 36.29 7.55 27.70
N SER A 128 35.34 6.68 27.33
CA SER A 128 35.42 5.23 27.52
C SER A 128 34.70 4.46 26.42
N LEU A 129 35.11 3.20 26.24
CA LEU A 129 34.50 2.28 25.28
C LEU A 129 33.02 1.99 25.61
N ASP A 130 32.71 1.87 26.91
CA ASP A 130 31.34 1.67 27.39
C ASP A 130 30.41 2.84 27.01
N GLU A 131 30.92 4.06 27.03
CA GLU A 131 30.15 5.25 26.64
C GLU A 131 29.91 5.28 25.12
N VAL A 132 30.88 4.82 24.32
CA VAL A 132 30.70 4.67 22.86
C VAL A 132 29.64 3.61 22.54
N GLU A 133 29.66 2.46 23.22
CA GLU A 133 28.64 1.42 23.02
C GLU A 133 27.24 1.91 23.42
N ARG A 134 27.15 2.65 24.51
CA ARG A 134 25.89 3.27 24.95
C ARG A 134 25.34 4.22 23.91
N LEU A 135 26.17 5.11 23.36
CA LEU A 135 25.78 6.04 22.29
C LEU A 135 25.32 5.31 21.03
N ASN A 136 26.02 4.23 20.64
CA ASN A 136 25.64 3.42 19.49
C ASN A 136 24.28 2.72 19.66
N ARG A 137 23.97 2.22 20.86
CA ARG A 137 22.65 1.64 21.18
C ARG A 137 21.53 2.67 21.12
N LEU A 138 21.76 3.89 21.61
CA LEU A 138 20.77 4.97 21.54
C LEU A 138 20.45 5.36 20.09
N LEU A 139 21.46 5.38 19.21
CA LEU A 139 21.28 5.63 17.78
C LEU A 139 20.45 4.54 17.09
N GLN A 140 20.73 3.28 17.39
CA GLN A 140 19.95 2.15 16.86
C GLN A 140 18.50 2.18 17.35
N ALA A 141 18.26 2.68 18.57
CA ALA A 141 16.92 2.89 19.13
C ALA A 141 16.23 4.18 18.65
N GLY A 142 16.87 4.98 17.79
CA GLY A 142 16.31 6.24 17.29
C GLY A 142 16.26 7.39 18.31
N GLN A 143 17.05 7.31 19.39
CA GLN A 143 17.13 8.33 20.42
C GLN A 143 18.38 9.21 20.25
N ILE A 144 18.19 10.53 20.24
CA ILE A 144 19.28 11.48 20.06
C ILE A 144 19.72 11.99 21.44
N PRO A 145 21.00 11.82 21.82
CA PRO A 145 21.50 12.31 23.09
C PRO A 145 21.49 13.84 23.09
N ASN A 146 20.60 14.43 23.89
CA ASN A 146 20.63 15.86 24.19
C ASN A 146 21.22 16.04 25.58
N LYS A 147 22.23 16.92 25.74
CA LYS A 147 22.75 17.29 27.06
C LYS A 147 21.62 17.94 27.87
N GLY A 148 20.95 17.15 28.70
CA GLY A 148 20.20 17.64 29.86
C GLY A 148 18.71 17.34 29.96
N LYS A 149 17.98 16.83 28.95
CA LYS A 149 16.57 16.43 29.12
C LYS A 149 16.18 15.28 28.19
N ILE A 150 15.71 14.19 28.79
CA ILE A 150 15.11 13.04 28.11
C ILE A 150 13.70 13.46 27.68
N ASN A 151 13.46 13.63 26.39
CA ASN A 151 12.08 13.66 25.88
C ASN A 151 11.72 12.24 25.45
N VAL A 152 10.87 11.61 26.26
CA VAL A 152 10.26 10.32 25.94
C VAL A 152 9.20 10.58 24.87
N ILE A 153 9.41 10.05 23.67
CA ILE A 153 8.31 9.86 22.72
C ILE A 153 8.02 8.35 22.74
N LEU A 154 6.97 7.97 23.46
CA LEU A 154 6.42 6.61 23.40
C LEU A 154 5.94 6.33 21.97
N LEU A 155 6.32 5.16 21.46
CA LEU A 155 5.52 4.37 20.52
C LEU A 155 5.16 3.04 21.20
#